data_AF-A0A9X3EYK6-F1
#
_entry.id   AF-A0A9X3EYK6-F1
#
_cell.length_a   1.000
_cell.length_b   1.000
_cell.length_c   1.000
_cell.angle_alpha   90.00
_cell.angle_beta   90.00
_cell.angle_gamma   90.00
#
_symmetry.space_group_name_H-M   'P 1'
#
loop_
_entity.id
_entity.type
_entity.pdbx_description
1 polymer ?
#
loop_
_entity_poly.entity_id
_entity_poly.type
_entity_poly.pdbx_seq_one_letter_code
_entity_poly.pdbx_strand_id
1 'polypeptide(L)'
;MHRSLLALALALAPAAVTPGCTGAAKTEVELVRPLVLTPVDDSKGALKRVAEAVRADPQSGLEVESGEVAGEGGGPAVQENFATGPEKHVLEDYIRTHPELAPPADQAFGYERLRDGEGRTSWRMHCVRAGGLALRELAAADLIEGPDNRPRIRLRLVPEDSQRFAALTAEHRGRRLAVVQDDEVLTAPTLQGPLTTGELEIPLAAATRAEAQAALDHLLGR
;
A
#
# COMPACT_ATOMS: atom_id res chain seq x y z
N MET A 1 22.66 -88.56 24.21
CA MET A 1 22.53 -87.30 24.98
C MET A 1 21.74 -86.29 24.14
N HIS A 2 20.58 -85.86 24.67
CA HIS A 2 19.86 -84.57 24.48
C HIS A 2 19.64 -84.04 23.03
N ARG A 3 18.44 -84.17 22.43
CA ARG A 3 17.27 -83.26 22.48
C ARG A 3 17.59 -81.76 22.23
N SER A 4 17.09 -81.18 21.12
CA SER A 4 16.05 -80.15 21.15
C SER A 4 15.77 -79.48 19.79
N LEU A 5 14.47 -79.30 19.51
CA LEU A 5 13.84 -78.41 18.53
C LEU A 5 13.94 -76.94 18.95
N LEU A 6 14.14 -76.01 18.01
CA LEU A 6 13.71 -74.60 18.08
C LEU A 6 13.73 -74.05 16.63
N ALA A 7 12.58 -73.84 15.98
CA ALA A 7 11.62 -72.74 16.13
C ALA A 7 11.96 -71.53 15.24
N LEU A 8 10.99 -71.24 14.37
CA LEU A 8 10.85 -70.16 13.41
C LEU A 8 10.86 -68.77 14.08
N ALA A 9 11.51 -67.78 13.46
CA ALA A 9 11.15 -66.37 13.64
C ALA A 9 11.49 -65.57 12.37
N LEU A 10 10.48 -65.36 11.53
CA LEU A 10 10.45 -64.34 10.49
C LEU A 10 10.40 -62.98 11.21
N ALA A 11 11.47 -62.19 11.13
CA ALA A 11 11.45 -60.80 11.58
C ALA A 11 10.96 -59.92 10.42
N LEU A 12 9.70 -59.51 10.45
CA LEU A 12 9.23 -58.34 9.70
C LEU A 12 9.93 -57.11 10.28
N ALA A 13 10.70 -56.39 9.46
CA ALA A 13 11.14 -55.05 9.77
C ALA A 13 9.93 -54.10 9.77
N PRO A 14 9.75 -53.24 10.80
CA PRO A 14 8.81 -52.15 10.69
C PRO A 14 9.35 -51.12 9.69
N ALA A 15 8.54 -50.81 8.68
CA ALA A 15 8.74 -49.63 7.85
C ALA A 15 8.74 -48.39 8.76
N ALA A 16 9.88 -47.71 8.82
CA ALA A 16 9.96 -46.39 9.43
C ALA A 16 9.16 -45.43 8.56
N VAL A 17 7.93 -45.14 8.98
CA VAL A 17 7.17 -43.99 8.49
C VAL A 17 7.88 -42.77 9.06
N THR A 18 8.63 -42.06 8.21
CA THR A 18 9.06 -40.69 8.50
C THR A 18 7.82 -39.79 8.44
N PRO A 19 7.39 -39.13 9.53
CA PRO A 19 6.45 -38.04 9.40
C PRO A 19 7.18 -36.88 8.71
N GLY A 20 6.87 -36.69 7.43
CA GLY A 20 7.18 -35.46 6.71
C GLY A 20 6.41 -34.32 7.36
N CYS A 21 7.04 -33.61 8.28
CA CYS A 21 6.71 -32.22 8.54
C CYS A 21 7.69 -31.36 7.74
N THR A 22 7.53 -31.38 6.41
CA THR A 22 8.02 -30.29 5.58
C THR A 22 7.06 -29.12 5.79
N GLY A 23 7.19 -28.46 6.94
CA GLY A 23 6.75 -27.07 7.02
C GLY A 23 7.63 -26.32 6.03
N ALA A 24 7.14 -26.11 4.81
CA ALA A 24 7.74 -25.14 3.92
C ALA A 24 7.77 -23.85 4.72
N ALA A 25 8.97 -23.43 5.15
CA ALA A 25 9.16 -22.13 5.75
C ALA A 25 8.52 -21.13 4.79
N LYS A 26 7.40 -20.54 5.21
CA LYS A 26 6.71 -19.54 4.42
C LYS A 26 7.68 -18.36 4.43
N THR A 27 8.42 -18.19 3.35
CA THR A 27 9.46 -17.16 3.28
C THR A 27 8.76 -15.82 3.33
N GLU A 28 8.73 -15.23 4.53
CA GLU A 28 8.30 -13.86 4.73
C GLU A 28 9.19 -12.94 3.89
N VAL A 29 8.58 -11.90 3.34
CA VAL A 29 9.23 -10.92 2.51
C VAL A 29 9.48 -9.70 3.37
N GLU A 30 10.74 -9.49 3.74
CA GLU A 30 11.19 -8.29 4.43
C GLU A 30 11.23 -7.12 3.43
N LEU A 31 10.66 -5.99 3.83
CA LEU A 31 10.65 -4.75 3.06
C LEU A 31 11.84 -3.89 3.45
N VAL A 32 12.66 -3.53 2.45
CA VAL A 32 13.81 -2.62 2.66
C VAL A 32 13.35 -1.26 3.21
N ARG A 33 12.19 -0.79 2.74
CA ARG A 33 11.53 0.43 3.23
C ARG A 33 10.11 0.08 3.65
N PRO A 34 9.65 0.52 4.84
CA PRO A 34 8.33 0.16 5.32
C PRO A 34 7.24 0.74 4.42
N LEU A 35 6.16 -0.02 4.24
CA LEU A 35 4.91 0.52 3.73
C LEU A 35 4.10 1.06 4.90
N VAL A 36 3.63 2.29 4.81
CA VAL A 36 2.82 2.92 5.85
C VAL A 36 1.39 3.05 5.36
N LEU A 37 0.47 2.43 6.09
CA LEU A 37 -0.96 2.58 5.89
C LEU A 37 -1.45 3.71 6.81
N THR A 38 -1.87 4.82 6.22
CA THR A 38 -2.24 6.03 6.97
C THR A 38 -3.48 6.70 6.39
N PRO A 39 -4.38 7.26 7.22
CA PRO A 39 -5.52 8.00 6.72
C PRO A 39 -5.08 9.23 5.93
N VAL A 40 -5.77 9.50 4.82
CA VAL A 40 -5.75 10.84 4.22
C VAL A 40 -6.53 11.77 5.17
N ASP A 41 -5.92 12.89 5.51
CA ASP A 41 -6.38 13.78 6.56
C ASP A 41 -6.00 15.22 6.25
N ASP A 42 -6.91 15.99 5.65
CA ASP A 42 -6.79 17.44 5.50
C ASP A 42 -7.66 18.21 6.50
N SER A 43 -7.94 17.64 7.68
CA SER A 43 -8.82 18.27 8.68
C SER A 43 -8.32 19.64 9.18
N LYS A 44 -7.01 19.91 9.05
CA LYS A 44 -6.37 21.19 9.38
C LYS A 44 -6.16 22.11 8.17
N GLY A 45 -6.62 21.71 6.98
CA GLY A 45 -6.60 22.51 5.77
C GLY A 45 -5.21 22.79 5.20
N ALA A 46 -4.24 21.91 5.42
CA ALA A 46 -2.91 22.04 4.83
C ALA A 46 -2.96 21.97 3.30
N LEU A 47 -3.60 20.93 2.75
CA LEU A 47 -3.78 20.78 1.30
C LEU A 47 -4.65 21.90 0.73
N LYS A 48 -5.71 22.28 1.43
CA LYS A 48 -6.53 23.44 1.07
C LYS A 48 -5.71 24.73 0.91
N ARG A 49 -4.82 25.05 1.87
CA ARG A 49 -3.95 26.24 1.79
C ARG A 49 -3.00 26.16 0.60
N VAL A 50 -2.42 24.98 0.32
CA VAL A 50 -1.58 24.79 -0.86
C VAL A 50 -2.37 25.04 -2.14
N ALA A 51 -3.57 24.48 -2.26
CA ALA A 51 -4.43 24.70 -3.43
C ALA A 51 -4.83 26.18 -3.60
N GLU A 52 -5.08 26.91 -2.52
CA GLU A 52 -5.34 28.35 -2.57
C GLU A 52 -4.12 29.15 -3.03
N ALA A 53 -2.92 28.81 -2.52
CA ALA A 53 -1.67 29.44 -2.91
C ALA A 53 -1.32 29.19 -4.38
N VAL A 54 -1.47 27.94 -4.86
CA VAL A 54 -1.23 27.58 -6.27
C VAL A 54 -2.17 28.36 -7.20
N ARG A 55 -3.45 28.51 -6.85
CA ARG A 55 -4.40 29.33 -7.64
C ARG A 55 -3.99 30.81 -7.70
N ALA A 56 -3.37 31.31 -6.63
CA ALA A 56 -2.89 32.68 -6.56
C ALA A 56 -1.53 32.88 -7.26
N ASP A 57 -0.83 31.80 -7.63
CA ASP A 57 0.46 31.82 -8.31
C ASP A 57 0.44 31.07 -9.66
N PRO A 58 0.01 31.76 -10.75
CA PRO A 58 0.02 31.19 -12.09
C PRO A 58 1.40 30.82 -12.65
N GLN A 59 2.49 31.25 -12.00
CA GLN A 59 3.86 30.97 -12.45
C GLN A 59 4.47 29.74 -11.75
N SER A 60 3.75 29.15 -10.80
CA SER A 60 4.19 27.96 -10.04
C SER A 60 4.47 26.73 -10.91
N GLY A 61 3.86 26.65 -12.10
CA GLY A 61 3.88 25.43 -12.93
C GLY A 61 3.04 24.29 -12.35
N LEU A 62 2.22 24.59 -11.33
CA LEU A 62 1.27 23.68 -10.70
C LEU A 62 -0.16 24.04 -11.11
N GLU A 63 -1.03 23.05 -11.01
CA GLU A 63 -2.47 23.20 -11.25
C GLU A 63 -3.25 22.78 -10.01
N VAL A 64 -4.54 23.15 -9.98
CA VAL A 64 -5.46 22.66 -8.96
C VAL A 64 -6.60 21.90 -9.62
N GLU A 65 -6.66 20.61 -9.33
CA GLU A 65 -7.75 19.73 -9.71
C GLU A 65 -8.75 19.61 -8.57
N SER A 66 -10.04 19.54 -8.91
CA SER A 66 -11.08 19.15 -7.96
C SER A 66 -11.52 17.72 -8.23
N GLY A 67 -11.57 16.90 -7.18
CA GLY A 67 -12.13 15.56 -7.22
C GLY A 67 -13.31 15.41 -6.26
N GLU A 68 -14.27 14.55 -6.60
CA GLU A 68 -15.29 14.13 -5.64
C GLU A 68 -14.77 12.93 -4.83
N VAL A 69 -14.80 13.08 -3.51
CA VAL A 69 -14.45 12.02 -2.57
C VAL A 69 -15.72 11.63 -1.83
N ALA A 70 -15.95 10.33 -1.64
CA ALA A 70 -17.10 9.86 -0.87
C ALA A 70 -17.12 10.51 0.53
N GLY A 71 -18.30 10.92 0.98
CA GLY A 71 -18.47 11.51 2.31
C GLY A 71 -18.27 10.48 3.42
N GLU A 72 -17.80 10.97 4.57
CA GLU A 72 -17.61 10.15 5.76
C GLU A 72 -18.91 9.48 6.21
N GLY A 73 -18.84 8.20 6.58
CA GLY A 73 -20.01 7.45 7.06
C GLY A 73 -21.13 7.23 6.04
N GLY A 74 -20.87 7.41 4.74
CA GLY A 74 -21.91 7.38 3.70
C GLY A 74 -22.61 8.72 3.49
N GLY A 75 -22.01 9.81 3.98
CA GLY A 75 -22.44 11.18 3.70
C GLY A 75 -22.28 11.59 2.23
N PRO A 76 -22.74 12.80 1.86
CA PRO A 76 -22.62 13.31 0.50
C PRO A 76 -21.15 13.40 0.08
N ALA A 77 -20.89 13.20 -1.21
CA ALA A 77 -19.55 13.39 -1.74
C ALA A 77 -19.05 14.81 -1.42
N VAL A 78 -17.80 14.88 -0.98
CA VAL A 78 -17.12 16.14 -0.66
C VAL A 78 -16.19 16.46 -1.82
N GLN A 79 -16.23 17.70 -2.28
CA GLN A 79 -15.26 18.19 -3.25
C GLN A 79 -13.93 18.44 -2.54
N GLU A 80 -12.88 17.77 -2.99
CA GLU A 80 -11.53 17.95 -2.50
C GLU A 80 -10.67 18.57 -3.59
N ASN A 81 -9.80 19.51 -3.21
CA ASN A 81 -8.89 20.19 -4.13
C ASN A 81 -7.48 19.62 -3.96
N PHE A 82 -6.86 19.25 -5.07
CA PHE A 82 -5.54 18.68 -5.12
C PHE A 82 -4.61 19.62 -5.88
N ALA A 83 -3.46 19.93 -5.30
CA ALA A 83 -2.36 20.49 -6.07
C ALA A 83 -1.76 19.38 -6.94
N THR A 84 -1.62 19.65 -8.23
CA THR A 84 -1.05 18.73 -9.22
C THR A 84 0.08 19.40 -9.97
N GLY A 85 1.00 18.58 -10.48
CA GLY A 85 2.15 19.05 -11.24
C GLY A 85 2.64 18.02 -12.25
N PRO A 86 3.45 18.43 -13.23
CA PRO A 86 4.00 17.51 -14.24
C PRO A 86 5.01 16.53 -13.63
N GLU A 87 5.75 16.95 -12.61
CA GLU A 87 6.77 16.17 -11.93
C GLU A 87 6.70 16.35 -10.41
N LYS A 88 7.05 15.30 -9.65
CA LYS A 88 7.05 15.32 -8.18
C LYS A 88 7.87 16.49 -7.61
N HIS A 89 9.06 16.71 -8.17
CA HIS A 89 9.98 17.74 -7.68
C HIS A 89 9.42 19.15 -7.79
N VAL A 90 8.50 19.43 -8.72
CA VAL A 90 7.85 20.74 -8.84
C VAL A 90 6.95 21.02 -7.62
N LEU A 91 6.23 20.01 -7.14
CA LEU A 91 5.41 20.12 -5.92
C LEU A 91 6.29 20.25 -4.67
N GLU A 92 7.38 19.49 -4.58
CA GLU A 92 8.34 19.55 -3.47
C GLU A 92 9.02 20.92 -3.39
N ASP A 93 9.45 21.45 -4.54
CA ASP A 93 10.10 22.76 -4.67
C ASP A 93 9.16 23.89 -4.29
N TYR A 94 7.88 23.77 -4.65
CA TYR A 94 6.86 24.73 -4.26
C TYR A 94 6.71 24.80 -2.73
N ILE A 95 6.59 23.66 -2.04
CA ILE A 95 6.51 23.64 -0.57
C ILE A 95 7.83 24.13 0.07
N ARG A 96 8.97 23.77 -0.51
CA ARG A 96 10.29 24.19 -0.01
C ARG A 96 10.50 25.71 -0.09
N THR A 97 9.92 26.36 -1.11
CA THR A 97 9.97 27.82 -1.29
C THR A 97 8.88 28.56 -0.53
N HIS A 98 7.86 27.85 -0.05
CA HIS A 98 6.72 28.37 0.73
C HIS A 98 6.60 27.64 2.08
N PRO A 99 7.58 27.78 3.00
CA PRO A 99 7.60 27.05 4.27
C PRO A 99 6.38 27.34 5.16
N GLU A 100 5.69 28.46 4.98
CA GLU A 100 4.41 28.77 5.63
C GLU A 100 3.27 27.81 5.25
N LEU A 101 3.38 27.15 4.08
CA LEU A 101 2.43 26.14 3.61
C LEU A 101 2.72 24.74 4.13
N ALA A 102 3.81 24.56 4.90
CA ALA A 102 4.13 23.27 5.50
C ALA A 102 2.94 22.69 6.29
N PRO A 103 2.76 21.36 6.28
CA PRO A 103 1.69 20.75 7.03
C PRO A 103 1.99 20.86 8.55
N PRO A 104 0.95 20.87 9.40
CA PRO A 104 1.10 20.70 10.84
C PRO A 104 1.91 19.45 11.20
N ALA A 105 2.52 19.43 12.39
CA ALA A 105 3.47 18.37 12.79
C ALA A 105 2.90 16.94 12.82
N ASP A 106 1.58 16.78 12.92
CA ASP A 106 0.87 15.50 12.88
C ASP A 106 0.31 15.15 11.50
N GLN A 107 0.70 15.91 10.47
CA GLN A 107 0.36 15.70 9.07
C GLN A 107 1.63 15.74 8.22
N ALA A 108 1.56 15.11 7.05
CA ALA A 108 2.62 15.11 6.05
C ALA A 108 2.01 15.23 4.66
N PHE A 109 2.79 15.76 3.72
CA PHE A 109 2.44 15.67 2.30
C PHE A 109 2.96 14.35 1.73
N GLY A 110 2.12 13.71 0.91
CA GLY A 110 2.50 12.55 0.11
C GLY A 110 2.12 12.77 -1.35
N TYR A 111 2.83 12.10 -2.26
CA TYR A 111 2.74 12.36 -3.70
C TYR A 111 2.35 11.11 -4.46
N GLU A 112 1.21 11.15 -5.14
CA GLU A 112 0.71 10.04 -5.97
C GLU A 112 1.04 10.31 -7.43
N ARG A 113 1.67 9.34 -8.09
CA ARG A 113 1.87 9.38 -9.53
C ARG A 113 0.62 8.91 -10.26
N LEU A 114 0.07 9.77 -11.09
CA LEU A 114 -1.08 9.52 -11.93
C LEU A 114 -0.63 9.26 -13.37
N ARG A 115 -1.36 8.37 -14.07
CA ARG A 115 -1.22 8.18 -15.52
C ARG A 115 -2.59 8.22 -16.15
N ASP A 116 -2.77 9.11 -17.12
CA ASP A 116 -4.05 9.25 -17.83
C ASP A 116 -4.21 8.21 -18.95
N GLY A 117 -5.35 8.29 -19.67
CA GLY A 117 -5.65 7.38 -20.78
C GLY A 117 -4.72 7.54 -21.99
N GLU A 118 -4.02 8.67 -22.11
CA GLU A 118 -3.03 8.94 -23.16
C GLU A 118 -1.60 8.51 -22.75
N GLY A 119 -1.45 8.00 -21.52
CA GLY A 119 -0.16 7.59 -20.97
C GLY A 119 0.66 8.75 -20.40
N ARG A 120 0.13 9.98 -20.37
CA ARG A 120 0.79 11.12 -19.76
C ARG A 120 0.83 10.93 -18.25
N THR A 121 1.97 11.26 -17.67
CA THR A 121 2.19 11.16 -16.24
C THR A 121 2.03 12.54 -15.60
N SER A 122 1.35 12.58 -14.46
CA SER A 122 1.29 13.75 -13.59
C SER A 122 1.43 13.30 -12.14
N TRP A 123 1.60 14.26 -11.24
CA TRP A 123 1.73 14.02 -9.81
C TRP A 123 0.66 14.79 -9.06
N ARG A 124 0.12 14.16 -8.02
CA ARG A 124 -0.91 14.71 -7.14
C ARG A 124 -0.42 14.72 -5.71
N MET A 125 -0.61 15.85 -5.03
CA MET A 125 -0.35 15.96 -3.59
C MET A 125 -1.57 15.50 -2.78
N HIS A 126 -1.32 14.72 -1.72
CA HIS A 126 -2.26 14.38 -0.66
C HIS A 126 -1.75 14.91 0.68
N CYS A 127 -2.65 15.20 1.61
CA CYS A 127 -2.31 15.40 3.02
C CYS A 127 -2.67 14.15 3.80
N VAL A 128 -1.69 13.52 4.42
CA VAL A 128 -1.85 12.29 5.21
C VAL A 128 -1.53 12.56 6.67
N ARG A 129 -2.08 11.74 7.57
CA ARG A 129 -1.65 11.78 8.97
C ARG A 129 -0.19 11.32 9.07
N ALA A 130 0.60 12.03 9.87
CA ALA A 130 1.95 11.62 10.20
C ALA A 130 1.91 10.31 11.02
N GLY A 131 2.67 9.31 10.59
CA GLY A 131 2.63 7.96 11.16
C GLY A 131 1.58 7.07 10.50
N GLY A 132 1.16 6.01 11.20
CA GLY A 132 0.23 5.01 10.68
C GLY A 132 0.63 3.58 11.03
N LEU A 133 0.00 2.61 10.39
CA LEU A 133 0.38 1.21 10.48
C LEU A 133 1.56 0.96 9.54
N ALA A 134 2.77 0.88 10.10
CA ALA A 134 3.98 0.53 9.38
C ALA A 134 4.10 -0.98 9.22
N LEU A 135 4.14 -1.43 7.96
CA LEU A 135 4.38 -2.80 7.53
C LEU A 135 5.85 -2.94 7.16
N ARG A 136 6.55 -3.91 7.76
CA ARG A 136 7.96 -4.20 7.48
C ARG A 136 8.16 -5.58 6.88
N GLU A 137 7.19 -6.47 7.11
CA GLU A 137 7.24 -7.85 6.70
C GLU A 137 5.91 -8.21 6.05
N LEU A 138 5.97 -9.01 5.00
CA LEU A 138 4.81 -9.50 4.28
C LEU A 138 4.86 -11.02 4.24
N ALA A 139 3.70 -11.66 4.33
CA ALA A 139 3.59 -13.10 4.10
C ALA A 139 3.81 -13.46 2.62
N ALA A 140 3.52 -12.54 1.68
CA ALA A 140 3.80 -12.65 0.26
C ALA A 140 3.59 -11.30 -0.46
N ALA A 141 4.21 -11.13 -1.63
CA ALA A 141 3.93 -10.03 -2.55
C ALA A 141 4.04 -10.54 -3.99
N ASP A 142 2.95 -10.43 -4.76
CA ASP A 142 2.84 -11.01 -6.10
C ASP A 142 2.18 -10.02 -7.08
N LEU A 143 2.52 -10.11 -8.37
CA LEU A 143 1.74 -9.47 -9.43
C LEU A 143 0.50 -10.31 -9.75
N ILE A 144 -0.64 -9.65 -9.81
CA ILE A 144 -1.92 -10.23 -10.23
C ILE A 144 -2.51 -9.41 -11.38
N GLU A 145 -3.47 -10.00 -12.08
CA GLU A 145 -4.32 -9.28 -13.02
C GLU A 145 -5.61 -8.84 -12.31
N GLY A 146 -5.92 -7.56 -12.39
CA GLY A 146 -7.15 -6.99 -11.86
C GLY A 146 -8.37 -7.29 -12.75
N PRO A 147 -9.60 -7.04 -12.26
CA PRO A 147 -10.83 -7.21 -13.03
C PRO A 147 -10.89 -6.34 -14.30
N ASP A 148 -10.09 -5.29 -14.36
CA ASP A 148 -9.93 -4.38 -15.49
C ASP A 148 -8.82 -4.81 -16.47
N ASN A 149 -8.31 -6.04 -16.35
CA ASN A 149 -7.17 -6.57 -17.08
C ASN A 149 -5.90 -5.71 -16.93
N ARG A 150 -5.80 -4.96 -15.82
CA ARG A 150 -4.63 -4.16 -15.48
C ARG A 150 -3.82 -4.84 -14.39
N PRO A 151 -2.49 -4.78 -14.43
CA PRO A 151 -1.65 -5.38 -13.41
C PRO A 151 -1.85 -4.66 -12.06
N ARG A 152 -1.86 -5.44 -10.98
CA ARG A 152 -1.87 -4.95 -9.60
C ARG A 152 -0.81 -5.68 -8.78
N ILE A 153 -0.31 -5.04 -7.74
CA ILE A 153 0.47 -5.73 -6.71
C ILE A 153 -0.50 -6.22 -5.65
N ARG A 154 -0.51 -7.53 -5.37
CA ARG A 154 -1.18 -8.10 -4.21
C ARG A 154 -0.17 -8.33 -3.10
N LEU A 155 -0.41 -7.70 -1.96
CA LEU A 155 0.33 -7.90 -0.73
C LEU A 155 -0.49 -8.79 0.20
N ARG A 156 0.13 -9.82 0.77
CA ARG A 156 -0.44 -10.61 1.86
C ARG A 156 0.28 -10.23 3.14
N LEU A 157 -0.46 -9.73 4.10
CA LEU A 157 0.08 -9.29 5.39
C LEU A 157 0.39 -10.51 6.27
N VAL A 158 1.34 -10.33 7.19
CA VAL A 158 1.54 -11.29 8.28
C VAL A 158 0.32 -11.28 9.22
N PRO A 159 0.07 -12.33 10.03
CA PRO A 159 -1.14 -12.42 10.85
C PRO A 159 -1.34 -11.25 11.83
N GLU A 160 -0.25 -10.75 12.43
CA GLU A 160 -0.30 -9.60 13.35
C GLU A 160 -0.76 -8.33 12.63
N ASP A 161 -0.11 -7.99 11.51
CA ASP A 161 -0.46 -6.81 10.73
C ASP A 161 -1.82 -6.93 10.06
N SER A 162 -2.29 -8.15 9.75
CA SER A 162 -3.65 -8.39 9.25
C SER A 162 -4.71 -7.95 10.27
N GLN A 163 -4.50 -8.24 11.55
CA GLN A 163 -5.43 -7.84 12.62
C GLN A 163 -5.41 -6.32 12.82
N ARG A 164 -4.22 -5.71 12.81
CA ARG A 164 -4.06 -4.25 12.93
C ARG A 164 -4.66 -3.52 11.74
N PHE A 165 -4.51 -4.07 10.53
CA PHE A 165 -5.11 -3.54 9.30
C PHE A 165 -6.63 -3.62 9.32
N ALA A 166 -7.20 -4.75 9.79
CA ALA A 166 -8.64 -4.89 9.95
C ALA A 166 -9.21 -3.85 10.93
N ALA A 167 -8.51 -3.61 12.06
CA ALA A 167 -8.92 -2.59 13.02
C ALA A 167 -8.84 -1.17 12.45
N LEU A 168 -7.72 -0.82 11.78
CA LEU A 168 -7.50 0.48 11.15
C LEU A 168 -8.58 0.78 10.09
N THR A 169 -8.89 -0.20 9.25
CA THR A 169 -9.90 -0.04 8.18
C THR A 169 -11.32 0.04 8.72
N ALA A 170 -11.61 -0.62 9.85
CA ALA A 170 -12.89 -0.48 10.53
C ALA A 170 -13.08 0.92 11.13
N GLU A 171 -12.03 1.49 11.74
CA GLU A 171 -12.06 2.84 12.33
C GLU A 171 -12.26 3.93 11.27
N HIS A 172 -11.73 3.75 10.07
CA HIS A 172 -11.72 4.76 9.01
C HIS A 172 -12.70 4.47 7.86
N ARG A 173 -13.81 3.80 8.14
CA ARG A 173 -14.85 3.53 7.14
C ARG A 173 -15.38 4.83 6.50
N GLY A 174 -15.47 4.83 5.16
CA GLY A 174 -15.90 5.99 4.38
C GLY A 174 -14.80 7.03 4.16
N ARG A 175 -13.60 6.82 4.72
CA ARG A 175 -12.45 7.69 4.54
C ARG A 175 -11.43 7.06 3.59
N ARG A 176 -10.54 7.88 3.04
CA ARG A 176 -9.43 7.40 2.22
C ARG A 176 -8.28 6.92 3.09
N LEU A 177 -7.71 5.77 2.73
CA LEU A 177 -6.53 5.20 3.37
C LEU A 177 -5.39 5.19 2.36
N ALA A 178 -4.37 5.99 2.59
CA ALA A 178 -3.17 6.02 1.76
C ALA A 178 -2.24 4.84 2.11
N VAL A 179 -1.69 4.24 1.07
CA VAL A 179 -0.55 3.32 1.15
C VAL A 179 0.68 4.11 0.71
N VAL A 180 1.62 4.32 1.62
CA VAL A 180 2.77 5.22 1.43
C VAL A 180 4.07 4.44 1.54
N GLN A 181 5.02 4.68 0.65
CA GLN A 181 6.41 4.26 0.82
C GLN A 181 7.30 5.51 0.73
N ASP A 182 8.04 5.81 1.79
CA ASP A 182 8.70 7.10 2.01
C ASP A 182 7.69 8.27 1.97
N ASP A 183 7.60 8.97 0.85
CA ASP A 183 6.66 10.06 0.59
C ASP A 183 5.84 9.84 -0.71
N GLU A 184 6.02 8.70 -1.38
CA GLU A 184 5.20 8.30 -2.53
C GLU A 184 3.93 7.61 -2.05
N VAL A 185 2.78 8.19 -2.39
CA VAL A 185 1.47 7.58 -2.19
C VAL A 185 1.24 6.62 -3.36
N LEU A 186 1.28 5.32 -3.08
CA LEU A 186 1.07 4.29 -4.10
C LEU A 186 -0.39 4.20 -4.51
N THR A 187 -1.30 4.40 -3.55
CA THR A 187 -2.75 4.51 -3.78
C THR A 187 -3.43 5.08 -2.53
N ALA A 188 -4.59 5.71 -2.70
CA ALA A 188 -5.41 6.23 -1.61
C ALA A 188 -6.92 5.93 -1.78
N PRO A 189 -7.34 4.64 -1.77
CA PRO A 189 -8.73 4.28 -1.98
C PRO A 189 -9.63 4.69 -0.82
N THR A 190 -10.91 4.94 -1.12
CA THR A 190 -11.96 5.07 -0.12
C THR A 190 -12.31 3.71 0.47
N LEU A 191 -12.28 3.59 1.79
CA LEU A 191 -12.66 2.39 2.50
C LEU A 191 -14.17 2.22 2.55
N GLN A 192 -14.69 1.13 1.95
CA GLN A 192 -16.12 0.82 1.98
C GLN A 192 -16.54 0.07 3.26
N GLY A 193 -15.59 -0.59 3.92
CA GLY A 193 -15.77 -1.33 5.16
C GLY A 193 -14.45 -1.93 5.65
N PRO A 194 -14.49 -2.68 6.77
CA PRO A 194 -13.33 -3.38 7.30
C PRO A 194 -12.74 -4.37 6.29
N LEU A 195 -11.42 -4.37 6.14
CA LEU A 195 -10.69 -5.32 5.28
C LEU A 195 -10.07 -6.41 6.15
N THR A 196 -10.76 -7.54 6.27
CA THR A 196 -10.40 -8.63 7.21
C THR A 196 -9.61 -9.77 6.58
N THR A 197 -9.35 -9.73 5.28
CA THR A 197 -8.68 -10.82 4.55
C THR A 197 -7.17 -10.85 4.78
N GLY A 198 -6.58 -9.77 5.29
CA GLY A 198 -5.13 -9.61 5.35
C GLY A 198 -4.48 -9.43 3.97
N GLU A 199 -5.27 -9.09 2.95
CA GLU A 199 -4.79 -8.81 1.60
C GLU A 199 -5.01 -7.33 1.25
N LEU A 200 -4.02 -6.74 0.59
CA LEU A 200 -4.05 -5.39 0.06
C LEU A 200 -3.69 -5.44 -1.43
N GLU A 201 -4.46 -4.76 -2.26
CA GLU A 201 -4.16 -4.60 -3.68
C GLU A 201 -3.77 -3.16 -3.99
N ILE A 202 -2.65 -2.98 -4.68
CA ILE A 202 -2.16 -1.69 -5.14
C ILE A 202 -2.31 -1.67 -6.66
N PRO A 203 -3.24 -0.85 -7.20
CA PRO A 203 -3.33 -0.59 -8.62
C PRO A 203 -2.00 -0.01 -9.13
N LEU A 204 -1.53 -0.47 -10.27
CA LEU A 204 -0.32 0.08 -10.88
C LEU A 204 -0.67 1.05 -11.99
N ALA A 205 0.07 2.16 -12.06
CA ALA A 205 0.11 3.03 -13.23
C ALA A 205 0.89 2.40 -14.41
N ALA A 206 1.27 1.11 -14.32
CA ALA A 206 2.05 0.40 -15.32
C ALA A 206 1.21 0.11 -16.57
N ALA A 207 1.77 0.42 -17.74
CA ALA A 207 1.19 0.11 -19.06
C ALA A 207 1.61 -1.28 -19.55
N THR A 208 2.67 -1.85 -18.98
CA THR A 208 3.22 -3.15 -19.40
C THR A 208 3.54 -4.05 -18.21
N ARG A 209 3.64 -5.37 -18.46
CA ARG A 209 4.08 -6.34 -17.45
C ARG A 209 5.50 -6.07 -16.96
N ALA A 210 6.38 -5.57 -17.82
CA ALA A 210 7.75 -5.21 -17.45
C ALA A 210 7.78 -4.02 -16.48
N GLU A 211 6.97 -2.98 -16.75
CA GLU A 211 6.80 -1.86 -15.83
C GLU A 211 6.19 -2.31 -14.49
N ALA A 212 5.23 -3.24 -14.54
CA ALA A 212 4.64 -3.79 -13.32
C ALA A 212 5.65 -4.59 -12.49
N GLN A 213 6.51 -5.37 -13.13
CA GLN A 213 7.58 -6.11 -12.46
C GLN A 213 8.59 -5.16 -11.83
N ALA A 214 9.02 -4.12 -12.56
CA ALA A 214 9.92 -3.11 -12.02
C ALA A 214 9.31 -2.37 -10.81
N ALA A 215 8.00 -2.12 -10.81
CA ALA A 215 7.31 -1.53 -9.66
C ALA A 215 7.29 -2.45 -8.45
N LEU A 216 7.06 -3.76 -8.65
CA LEU A 216 7.13 -4.75 -7.58
C LEU A 216 8.56 -4.86 -7.02
N ASP A 217 9.56 -4.95 -7.90
CA ASP A 217 10.97 -5.04 -7.49
C ASP A 217 11.39 -3.78 -6.70
N HIS A 218 10.97 -2.60 -7.16
CA HIS A 218 11.19 -1.34 -6.45
C HIS A 218 10.54 -1.30 -5.06
N LEU A 219 9.29 -1.79 -4.95
CA LEU A 219 8.58 -1.87 -3.67
C LEU A 219 9.30 -2.81 -2.69
N LEU A 220 9.82 -3.93 -3.20
CA LEU A 220 10.55 -4.94 -2.44
C LEU A 220 12.03 -4.59 -2.21
N GLY A 221 12.55 -3.55 -2.85
CA GLY A 221 13.96 -3.15 -2.77
C GLY A 221 14.92 -4.14 -3.44
N ARG A 222 14.53 -4.73 -4.57
CA ARG A 222 15.32 -5.69 -5.36
C ARG A 222 15.81 -5.08 -6.67
#